data_AF-A0A8B4GQF9-F1
#
_entry.id   AF-A0A8B4GQF9-F1
#
_cell.length_a   1.000
_cell.length_b   1.000
_cell.length_c   1.000
_cell.angle_alpha   90.00
_cell.angle_beta   90.00
_cell.angle_gamma   90.00
#
_symmetry.space_group_name_H-M   'P 1'
#
loop_
_entity.id
_entity.type
_entity.pdbx_description
1 polymer ?
#
loop_
_entity_poly.entity_id
_entity_poly.type
_entity_poly.pdbx_seq_one_letter_code
_entity_poly.pdbx_strand_id
1 'polypeptide(L)'
;MKLRAALAVTATILAGAVGGLSGCALPTGMAGLGNGAGTGLTGTQVADTECHPQLDLAETAFGLWVTAKKIPIQGSSHQFYFTVQDNYFDPCADLSWVTLQGVEQDPAHYDPMAMESAQRTLIFFHRDQLITDASFLLAYDARDITVADNQLEVTYEALAYPRVTEGPTQKITYKYADGALRQQANPTIDVKPLKLDFHTNPPASDAITIPLGNANYSPAIKTYEGNVLADVPMGGGKILCDFYLTQKTSGPSCTNRQKATWPIVNEGPAQAPTNSDSKSNSEGKTNFAAFSFSPPPSLRTSYFPSGNINPEDTFPDESVVQVGPYFVDTRGDTVKISNNSSTVVLGDGVAELRDEPLFTLDKSRWPQDLKSSR
;
A
#
# COMPACT_ATOMS: atom_id res chain seq x y z
N MET A 1 -13.37 -19.71 -25.31
CA MET A 1 -14.58 -20.52 -25.05
C MET A 1 -14.14 -21.94 -24.71
N LYS A 2 -14.06 -22.29 -23.42
CA LYS A 2 -13.92 -23.68 -22.93
C LYS A 2 -14.27 -23.69 -21.44
N LEU A 3 -15.31 -24.47 -21.11
CA LEU A 3 -15.85 -24.75 -19.78
C LEU A 3 -14.78 -25.26 -18.81
N ARG A 4 -14.90 -24.90 -17.53
CA ARG A 4 -14.42 -25.73 -16.42
C ARG A 4 -15.56 -26.03 -15.46
N ALA A 5 -15.66 -27.32 -15.16
CA ALA A 5 -16.76 -27.99 -14.49
C ALA A 5 -16.72 -27.78 -12.97
N ALA A 6 -17.91 -27.76 -12.38
CA ALA A 6 -18.15 -27.79 -10.95
C ALA A 6 -17.72 -29.13 -10.33
N LEU A 7 -17.11 -29.07 -9.14
CA LEU A 7 -16.97 -30.23 -8.26
C LEU A 7 -17.87 -30.05 -7.03
N ALA A 8 -18.68 -31.07 -6.79
CA ALA A 8 -19.60 -31.18 -5.66
C ALA A 8 -18.86 -31.59 -4.38
N VAL A 9 -19.14 -30.91 -3.27
CA VAL A 9 -18.67 -31.30 -1.94
C VAL A 9 -19.73 -32.18 -1.28
N THR A 10 -19.34 -33.39 -0.90
CA THR A 10 -20.17 -34.33 -0.13
C THR A 10 -19.91 -34.10 1.36
N ALA A 11 -20.91 -33.64 2.10
CA ALA A 11 -20.85 -33.51 3.55
C ALA A 11 -21.09 -34.88 4.21
N THR A 12 -20.20 -35.29 5.11
CA THR A 12 -20.45 -36.41 6.02
C THR A 12 -20.52 -35.87 7.44
N ILE A 13 -21.72 -35.97 8.04
CA ILE A 13 -22.01 -35.62 9.43
C ILE A 13 -21.60 -36.81 10.29
N LEU A 14 -20.74 -36.59 11.29
CA LEU A 14 -20.62 -37.49 12.44
C LEU A 14 -21.15 -36.80 13.70
N ALA A 15 -22.10 -37.47 14.35
CA ALA A 15 -22.71 -37.06 15.60
C ALA A 15 -22.44 -38.10 16.71
N GLY A 16 -22.22 -37.60 17.93
CA GLY A 16 -22.34 -38.32 19.20
C GLY A 16 -21.03 -38.87 19.78
N ALA A 17 -20.78 -38.90 21.08
CA ALA A 17 -21.48 -38.37 22.25
C ALA A 17 -20.58 -38.54 23.50
N VAL A 18 -20.46 -37.46 24.30
CA VAL A 18 -20.64 -37.37 25.78
C VAL A 18 -19.71 -38.15 26.76
N GLY A 19 -19.23 -37.37 27.76
CA GLY A 19 -18.77 -37.78 29.10
C GLY A 19 -17.36 -37.24 29.38
N GLY A 20 -17.10 -36.24 30.23
CA GLY A 20 -17.73 -35.80 31.47
C GLY A 20 -16.75 -36.09 32.63
N LEU A 21 -16.13 -35.06 33.22
CA LEU A 21 -15.81 -34.88 34.65
C LEU A 21 -14.74 -33.79 34.92
N SER A 22 -15.22 -32.71 35.55
CA SER A 22 -14.68 -32.00 36.73
C SER A 22 -13.17 -31.76 36.93
N GLY A 23 -12.81 -30.51 37.29
CA GLY A 23 -11.69 -30.24 38.19
C GLY A 23 -11.16 -28.81 38.16
N CYS A 24 -11.54 -28.01 39.17
CA CYS A 24 -11.09 -26.64 39.43
C CYS A 24 -9.56 -26.48 39.61
N ALA A 25 -9.00 -25.33 39.21
CA ALA A 25 -8.30 -24.39 40.11
C ALA A 25 -7.61 -23.25 39.34
N LEU A 26 -7.96 -22.01 39.67
CA LEU A 26 -7.12 -20.83 39.50
C LEU A 26 -6.29 -20.63 40.77
N PRO A 27 -5.10 -20.02 40.68
CA PRO A 27 -4.68 -19.08 41.69
C PRO A 27 -4.31 -17.72 41.09
N THR A 28 -4.91 -16.69 41.67
CA THR A 28 -4.46 -15.30 41.66
C THR A 28 -3.37 -15.07 42.71
N GLY A 29 -2.36 -14.26 42.38
CA GLY A 29 -1.64 -13.42 43.35
C GLY A 29 -0.11 -13.49 43.27
N MET A 30 0.55 -12.40 42.86
CA MET A 30 1.12 -11.38 43.77
C MET A 30 2.19 -10.53 43.08
N ALA A 31 2.24 -9.27 43.52
CA ALA A 31 3.18 -8.23 43.12
C ALA A 31 4.62 -8.49 43.62
N GLY A 32 5.60 -7.99 42.87
CA GLY A 32 6.99 -7.89 43.28
C GLY A 32 7.70 -6.74 42.56
N LEU A 33 8.04 -5.68 43.31
CA LEU A 33 8.95 -4.61 42.92
C LEU A 33 10.39 -5.14 42.83
N GLY A 34 11.12 -4.78 41.77
CA GLY A 34 12.56 -5.06 41.64
C GLY A 34 13.23 -4.17 40.59
N ASN A 35 14.01 -3.20 41.05
CA ASN A 35 14.96 -2.40 40.25
C ASN A 35 16.13 -3.28 39.79
N GLY A 36 16.60 -3.10 38.55
CA GLY A 36 17.96 -3.48 38.16
C GLY A 36 18.16 -3.90 36.70
N ALA A 37 18.77 -3.00 35.93
CA ALA A 37 19.73 -3.23 34.85
C ALA A 37 19.48 -4.30 33.77
N GLY A 38 19.37 -3.83 32.53
CA GLY A 38 19.99 -4.47 31.36
C GLY A 38 19.25 -5.65 30.75
N THR A 39 18.40 -5.37 29.76
CA THR A 39 17.92 -6.33 28.75
C THR A 39 17.79 -5.55 27.45
N GLY A 40 18.64 -5.71 26.44
CA GLY A 40 18.84 -6.96 25.71
C GLY A 40 17.63 -7.16 24.80
N LEU A 41 17.76 -6.78 23.52
CA LEU A 41 16.74 -6.93 22.47
C LEU A 41 16.31 -8.40 22.38
N THR A 42 15.34 -8.75 23.19
CA THR A 42 14.56 -10.00 23.17
C THR A 42 13.10 -9.60 23.21
N GLY A 43 12.73 -8.65 22.34
CA GLY A 43 11.34 -8.43 21.97
C GLY A 43 11.01 -9.38 20.83
N THR A 44 10.87 -10.67 21.12
CA THR A 44 9.93 -11.48 20.33
C THR A 44 8.59 -10.82 20.61
N GLN A 45 8.13 -9.91 19.76
CA GLN A 45 6.71 -9.55 19.78
C GLN A 45 6.00 -10.89 19.67
N VAL A 46 5.30 -11.29 20.73
CA VAL A 46 4.48 -12.49 20.68
C VAL A 46 3.39 -12.15 19.66
N ALA A 47 3.24 -12.99 18.62
CA ALA A 47 2.19 -12.80 17.63
C ALA A 47 0.88 -12.55 18.38
N ASP A 48 0.21 -11.44 18.06
CA ASP A 48 -1.11 -11.18 18.61
C ASP A 48 -1.98 -12.38 18.23
N THR A 49 -2.51 -13.09 19.23
CA THR A 49 -3.31 -14.29 18.98
C THR A 49 -4.65 -13.96 18.33
N GLU A 50 -5.06 -12.69 18.37
CA GLU A 50 -6.23 -12.19 17.67
C GLU A 50 -5.86 -11.79 16.25
N CYS A 51 -6.45 -12.45 15.25
CA CYS A 51 -6.25 -12.03 13.88
C CYS A 51 -6.99 -10.70 13.62
N HIS A 52 -6.28 -9.74 13.05
CA HIS A 52 -6.81 -8.48 12.52
C HIS A 52 -6.97 -8.56 11.00
N PRO A 53 -8.07 -9.09 10.43
CA PRO A 53 -8.19 -9.35 8.99
C PRO A 53 -8.11 -8.10 8.10
N GLN A 54 -8.31 -6.92 8.68
CA GLN A 54 -8.22 -5.63 8.00
C GLN A 54 -6.88 -4.91 8.21
N LEU A 55 -5.90 -5.55 8.88
CA LEU A 55 -4.59 -4.96 9.10
C LEU A 55 -3.94 -4.63 7.74
N ASP A 56 -3.59 -3.36 7.55
CA ASP A 56 -2.96 -2.89 6.33
C ASP A 56 -1.46 -3.23 6.31
N LEU A 57 -0.90 -3.60 5.15
CA LEU A 57 0.54 -3.85 5.03
C LEU A 57 1.38 -2.67 5.53
N ALA A 58 0.94 -1.43 5.30
CA ALA A 58 1.62 -0.21 5.75
C ALA A 58 1.62 -0.03 7.28
N GLU A 59 0.75 -0.73 8.01
CA GLU A 59 0.66 -0.72 9.48
C GLU A 59 1.56 -1.78 10.13
N THR A 60 2.11 -2.71 9.35
CA THR A 60 3.06 -3.73 9.85
C THR A 60 4.44 -3.12 10.13
N ALA A 61 5.36 -3.91 10.71
CA ALA A 61 6.76 -3.51 10.81
C ALA A 61 7.40 -3.19 9.45
N PHE A 62 6.94 -3.85 8.37
CA PHE A 62 7.39 -3.57 7.01
C PHE A 62 6.94 -2.19 6.50
N GLY A 63 5.93 -1.60 7.13
CA GLY A 63 5.36 -0.29 6.86
C GLY A 63 6.38 0.85 6.74
N LEU A 64 7.44 0.77 7.55
CA LEU A 64 8.54 1.74 7.53
C LEU A 64 9.28 1.76 6.17
N TRP A 65 9.68 0.58 5.67
CA TRP A 65 10.42 0.46 4.42
C TRP A 65 9.54 0.56 3.18
N VAL A 66 8.29 0.06 3.25
CA VAL A 66 7.33 0.20 2.14
C VAL A 66 6.95 1.65 1.89
N THR A 67 6.83 2.45 2.97
CA THR A 67 6.66 3.91 2.86
C THR A 67 7.88 4.53 2.19
N ALA A 68 9.08 4.17 2.63
CA ALA A 68 10.32 4.71 2.08
C ALA A 68 10.61 4.25 0.64
N LYS A 69 9.97 3.17 0.18
CA LYS A 69 10.19 2.48 -1.11
C LYS A 69 11.62 2.00 -1.31
N LYS A 70 12.33 1.76 -0.21
CA LYS A 70 13.72 1.30 -0.21
C LYS A 70 14.09 0.55 1.07
N ILE A 71 14.94 -0.46 0.93
CA ILE A 71 15.49 -1.25 2.05
C ILE A 71 17.03 -1.21 1.98
N PRO A 72 17.74 -0.93 3.08
CA PRO A 72 19.19 -1.03 3.11
C PRO A 72 19.70 -2.44 2.81
N ILE A 73 20.91 -2.54 2.26
CA ILE A 73 21.56 -3.83 1.97
C ILE A 73 22.73 -4.01 2.94
N GLN A 74 22.74 -5.14 3.66
CA GLN A 74 23.73 -5.43 4.68
C GLN A 74 25.16 -5.43 4.11
N GLY A 75 26.01 -4.58 4.67
CA GLY A 75 27.42 -4.47 4.27
C GLY A 75 27.64 -3.75 2.93
N SER A 76 26.62 -3.07 2.40
CA SER A 76 26.69 -2.28 1.17
C SER A 76 26.30 -0.82 1.43
N SER A 77 26.81 0.11 0.63
CA SER A 77 26.27 1.48 0.55
C SER A 77 25.02 1.55 -0.32
N HIS A 78 24.76 0.52 -1.13
CA HIS A 78 23.58 0.46 -1.98
C HIS A 78 22.31 0.20 -1.17
N GLN A 79 21.20 0.64 -1.73
CA GLN A 79 19.86 0.35 -1.25
C GLN A 79 19.12 -0.47 -2.29
N PHE A 80 18.19 -1.29 -1.85
CA PHE A 80 17.23 -1.94 -2.73
C PHE A 80 16.01 -1.01 -2.89
N TYR A 81 15.91 -0.35 -4.04
CA TYR A 81 14.77 0.49 -4.42
C TYR A 81 13.70 -0.38 -5.07
N PHE A 82 12.44 -0.22 -4.68
CA PHE A 82 11.40 -1.15 -5.12
C PHE A 82 10.01 -0.53 -5.25
N THR A 83 9.17 -1.25 -5.99
CA THR A 83 7.71 -1.14 -5.96
C THR A 83 7.13 -2.45 -5.43
N VAL A 84 5.96 -2.37 -4.78
CA VAL A 84 5.17 -3.55 -4.45
C VAL A 84 4.45 -3.97 -5.73
N GLN A 85 4.69 -5.21 -6.17
CA GLN A 85 4.04 -5.77 -7.36
C GLN A 85 2.77 -6.52 -6.98
N ASP A 86 2.89 -7.44 -6.02
CA ASP A 86 1.78 -8.26 -5.56
C ASP A 86 1.74 -8.28 -4.03
N ASN A 87 0.57 -8.01 -3.46
CA ASN A 87 0.35 -7.98 -2.02
C ASN A 87 -0.47 -9.21 -1.58
N TYR A 88 0.21 -10.31 -1.25
CA TYR A 88 -0.39 -11.51 -0.66
C TYR A 88 -0.23 -11.55 0.86
N PHE A 89 0.09 -10.42 1.49
CA PHE A 89 0.14 -10.32 2.95
C PHE A 89 -1.22 -10.71 3.52
N ASP A 90 -1.24 -11.59 4.51
CA ASP A 90 -2.44 -12.00 5.20
C ASP A 90 -2.11 -12.14 6.69
N PRO A 91 -2.66 -11.27 7.55
CA PRO A 91 -2.40 -11.30 8.99
C PRO A 91 -3.01 -12.53 9.67
N CYS A 92 -3.95 -13.24 9.03
CA CYS A 92 -4.57 -14.45 9.55
C CYS A 92 -3.87 -15.74 9.09
N ALA A 93 -3.04 -15.67 8.04
CA ALA A 93 -2.35 -16.84 7.53
C ALA A 93 -1.06 -17.11 8.32
N ASP A 94 -0.74 -18.39 8.56
CA ASP A 94 0.53 -18.73 9.19
C ASP A 94 1.73 -18.32 8.32
N LEU A 95 1.63 -18.32 7.00
CA LEU A 95 2.64 -17.74 6.12
C LEU A 95 1.99 -16.95 5.01
N SER A 96 2.48 -15.73 4.80
CA SER A 96 2.06 -14.83 3.73
C SER A 96 3.27 -14.08 3.17
N TRP A 97 3.12 -13.41 2.03
CA TRP A 97 4.24 -12.76 1.37
C TRP A 97 3.84 -11.52 0.56
N VAL A 98 4.84 -10.70 0.24
CA VAL A 98 4.73 -9.58 -0.69
C VAL A 98 5.81 -9.70 -1.75
N THR A 99 5.43 -9.57 -3.01
CA THR A 99 6.39 -9.54 -4.13
C THR A 99 6.84 -8.10 -4.35
N LEU A 100 8.15 -7.90 -4.26
CA LEU A 100 8.78 -6.61 -4.60
C LEU A 100 9.46 -6.73 -5.95
N GLN A 101 9.30 -5.71 -6.79
CA GLN A 101 10.09 -5.51 -7.99
C GLN A 101 11.07 -4.37 -7.73
N GLY A 102 12.37 -4.61 -7.87
CA GLY A 102 13.37 -3.63 -7.48
C GLY A 102 14.76 -3.79 -8.08
N VAL A 103 15.61 -2.82 -7.76
CA VAL A 103 17.02 -2.74 -8.17
C VAL A 103 17.90 -2.33 -7.01
N GLU A 104 19.14 -2.81 -7.04
CA GLU A 104 20.18 -2.38 -6.11
C GLU A 104 20.90 -1.16 -6.70
N GLN A 105 20.86 -0.02 -6.01
CA GLN A 105 21.51 1.21 -6.47
C GLN A 105 22.20 1.96 -5.34
N ASP A 106 23.30 2.62 -5.69
CA ASP A 106 23.93 3.63 -4.85
C ASP A 106 23.01 4.87 -4.78
N PRO A 107 22.60 5.32 -3.58
CA PRO A 107 21.82 6.55 -3.42
C PRO A 107 22.44 7.78 -4.07
N ALA A 108 23.77 7.86 -4.13
CA ALA A 108 24.47 9.00 -4.76
C ALA A 108 24.37 8.99 -6.30
N HIS A 109 24.07 7.83 -6.88
CA HIS A 109 23.99 7.61 -8.33
C HIS A 109 22.66 6.95 -8.72
N TYR A 110 21.57 7.35 -8.05
CA TYR A 110 20.24 6.83 -8.32
C TYR A 110 19.81 7.13 -9.77
N ASP A 111 19.51 6.08 -10.53
CA ASP A 111 18.97 6.17 -11.88
C ASP A 111 17.54 5.59 -11.91
N PRO A 112 16.50 6.42 -12.06
CA PRO A 112 15.11 5.97 -12.16
C PRO A 112 14.88 4.98 -13.31
N MET A 113 15.67 5.04 -14.40
CA MET A 113 15.50 4.16 -15.56
C MET A 113 15.95 2.73 -15.29
N ALA A 114 16.72 2.49 -14.22
CA ALA A 114 17.14 1.13 -13.87
C ALA A 114 15.96 0.21 -13.54
N MET A 115 14.79 0.74 -13.23
CA MET A 115 13.58 -0.07 -13.03
C MET A 115 13.17 -0.90 -14.25
N GLU A 116 13.66 -0.58 -15.46
CA GLU A 116 13.47 -1.42 -16.65
C GLU A 116 14.20 -2.77 -16.55
N SER A 117 15.22 -2.89 -15.70
CA SER A 117 15.95 -4.14 -15.43
C SER A 117 15.64 -4.72 -14.05
N ALA A 118 14.56 -4.26 -13.42
CA ALA A 118 14.18 -4.67 -12.09
C ALA A 118 13.96 -6.18 -11.97
N GLN A 119 14.44 -6.72 -10.87
CA GLN A 119 14.31 -8.12 -10.50
C GLN A 119 13.32 -8.26 -9.35
N ARG A 120 12.83 -9.47 -9.12
CA ARG A 120 11.83 -9.79 -8.10
C ARG A 120 12.45 -10.42 -6.87
N THR A 121 11.92 -10.05 -5.71
CA THR A 121 12.20 -10.70 -4.43
C THR A 121 10.91 -10.80 -3.60
N LEU A 122 10.87 -11.72 -2.63
CA LEU A 122 9.71 -11.95 -1.78
C LEU A 122 10.02 -11.54 -0.36
N ILE A 123 9.15 -10.74 0.26
CA ILE A 123 9.16 -10.45 1.69
C ILE A 123 8.14 -11.34 2.36
N PHE A 124 8.52 -11.99 3.46
CA PHE A 124 7.70 -13.01 4.12
C PHE A 124 7.17 -12.53 5.44
N PHE A 125 5.98 -13.02 5.79
CA PHE A 125 5.32 -12.75 7.05
C PHE A 125 4.85 -14.05 7.69
N HIS A 126 4.91 -14.10 9.02
CA HIS A 126 4.19 -15.08 9.83
C HIS A 126 3.07 -14.33 10.52
N ARG A 127 1.82 -14.53 10.09
CA ARG A 127 0.68 -13.69 10.50
C ARG A 127 0.97 -12.22 10.24
N ASP A 128 0.89 -11.36 11.25
CA ASP A 128 1.18 -9.93 11.18
C ASP A 128 2.68 -9.59 11.31
N GLN A 129 3.54 -10.60 11.48
CA GLN A 129 4.96 -10.40 11.80
C GLN A 129 5.85 -10.50 10.57
N LEU A 130 6.64 -9.45 10.32
CA LEU A 130 7.69 -9.48 9.30
C LEU A 130 8.78 -10.50 9.67
N ILE A 131 9.08 -11.41 8.76
CA ILE A 131 10.20 -12.34 8.90
C ILE A 131 11.46 -11.68 8.33
N THR A 132 12.37 -11.24 9.20
CA THR A 132 13.61 -10.57 8.81
C THR A 132 14.80 -11.52 8.62
N ASP A 133 14.81 -12.69 9.28
CA ASP A 133 15.82 -13.73 9.10
C ASP A 133 15.33 -14.77 8.08
N ALA A 134 15.48 -14.43 6.80
CA ALA A 134 15.19 -15.29 5.67
C ALA A 134 16.27 -15.17 4.58
N SER A 135 16.41 -16.23 3.78
CA SER A 135 17.23 -16.18 2.56
C SER A 135 16.46 -15.51 1.42
N PHE A 136 16.51 -14.18 1.38
CA PHE A 136 15.93 -13.43 0.26
C PHE A 136 16.76 -13.65 -1.01
N LEU A 137 16.07 -13.96 -2.10
CA LEU A 137 16.68 -14.17 -3.41
C LEU A 137 16.21 -13.07 -4.37
N LEU A 138 17.12 -12.58 -5.20
CA LEU A 138 16.81 -11.68 -6.30
C LEU A 138 16.84 -12.49 -7.61
N ALA A 139 15.68 -12.55 -8.25
CA ALA A 139 15.44 -13.40 -9.42
C ALA A 139 14.77 -12.60 -10.55
N TYR A 140 14.79 -13.10 -11.79
CA TYR A 140 14.04 -12.48 -12.88
C TYR A 140 12.52 -12.60 -12.62
N ASP A 141 12.08 -13.75 -12.13
CA ASP A 141 10.70 -13.97 -11.69
C ASP A 141 10.63 -14.84 -10.43
N ALA A 142 9.53 -14.70 -9.68
CA ALA A 142 9.16 -15.53 -8.55
C ALA A 142 7.65 -15.78 -8.62
N ARG A 143 7.26 -17.03 -8.89
CA ARG A 143 5.88 -17.42 -9.20
C ARG A 143 5.52 -18.80 -8.66
N ASP A 144 4.28 -19.22 -8.91
CA ASP A 144 3.73 -20.53 -8.53
C ASP A 144 3.95 -20.85 -7.06
N ILE A 145 3.68 -19.86 -6.20
CA ILE A 145 3.91 -19.94 -4.77
C ILE A 145 2.82 -20.80 -4.13
N THR A 146 3.23 -21.84 -3.41
CA THR A 146 2.30 -22.69 -2.64
C THR A 146 2.69 -22.68 -1.17
N VAL A 147 1.68 -22.66 -0.30
CA VAL A 147 1.85 -22.65 1.16
C VAL A 147 1.12 -23.83 1.76
N ALA A 148 1.82 -24.65 2.52
CA ALA A 148 1.27 -25.77 3.28
C ALA A 148 2.18 -26.10 4.47
N ASP A 149 1.61 -26.43 5.63
CA ASP A 149 2.34 -26.95 6.79
C ASP A 149 3.59 -26.14 7.20
N ASN A 150 3.45 -24.81 7.33
CA ASN A 150 4.56 -23.89 7.63
C ASN A 150 5.72 -23.95 6.61
N GLN A 151 5.43 -24.38 5.40
CA GLN A 151 6.35 -24.39 4.28
C GLN A 151 5.79 -23.55 3.14
N LEU A 152 6.70 -22.92 2.43
CA LEU A 152 6.42 -22.12 1.26
C LEU A 152 7.33 -22.60 0.14
N GLU A 153 6.74 -22.96 -0.98
CA GLU A 153 7.47 -23.42 -2.16
C GLU A 153 7.31 -22.39 -3.27
N VAL A 154 8.42 -21.85 -3.76
CA VAL A 154 8.48 -20.80 -4.78
C VAL A 154 9.16 -21.33 -6.03
N THR A 155 8.59 -21.07 -7.20
CA THR A 155 9.30 -21.26 -8.45
C THR A 155 10.00 -19.95 -8.85
N TYR A 156 11.33 -19.94 -8.78
CA TYR A 156 12.15 -18.83 -9.24
C TYR A 156 12.57 -19.03 -10.69
N GLU A 157 12.69 -17.94 -11.43
CA GLU A 157 13.28 -17.89 -12.77
C GLU A 157 14.56 -17.04 -12.75
N ALA A 158 15.65 -17.59 -13.27
CA ALA A 158 16.89 -16.84 -13.45
C ALA A 158 16.85 -16.00 -14.73
N LEU A 159 17.70 -14.99 -14.80
CA LEU A 159 17.79 -14.15 -15.99
C LEU A 159 18.33 -14.98 -17.18
N ALA A 160 17.57 -15.04 -18.28
CA ALA A 160 18.03 -15.69 -19.50
C ALA A 160 19.08 -14.81 -20.22
N TYR A 161 20.29 -15.33 -20.44
CA TYR A 161 21.32 -14.64 -21.23
C TYR A 161 21.63 -15.39 -22.54
N PRO A 162 21.68 -14.69 -23.70
CA PRO A 162 21.23 -13.32 -23.96
C PRO A 162 19.70 -13.26 -24.14
N ARG A 163 19.00 -12.53 -23.24
CA ARG A 163 17.55 -12.20 -23.22
C ARG A 163 16.66 -13.13 -24.06
N VAL A 164 16.65 -14.41 -23.72
CA VAL A 164 15.63 -15.34 -24.20
C VAL A 164 14.32 -15.02 -23.47
N THR A 165 13.18 -15.28 -24.10
CA THR A 165 11.85 -15.02 -23.49
C THR A 165 11.60 -15.80 -22.19
N GLU A 166 12.34 -16.89 -21.96
CA GLU A 166 12.22 -17.75 -20.76
C GLU A 166 13.61 -18.18 -20.28
N GLY A 167 13.89 -17.95 -18.99
CA GLY A 167 15.08 -18.41 -18.28
C GLY A 167 14.87 -19.77 -17.59
N PRO A 168 15.95 -20.39 -17.09
CA PRO A 168 15.82 -21.63 -16.33
C PRO A 168 15.07 -21.36 -15.03
N THR A 169 14.17 -22.28 -14.68
CA THR A 169 13.37 -22.21 -13.46
C THR A 169 13.84 -23.23 -12.43
N GLN A 170 13.67 -22.89 -11.16
CA GLN A 170 13.90 -23.80 -10.05
C GLN A 170 12.88 -23.55 -8.96
N LYS A 171 12.35 -24.65 -8.45
CA LYS A 171 11.50 -24.68 -7.28
C LYS A 171 12.35 -24.72 -6.01
N ILE A 172 12.13 -23.78 -5.10
CA ILE A 172 12.86 -23.62 -3.84
C ILE A 172 11.86 -23.68 -2.70
N THR A 173 12.12 -24.57 -1.74
CA THR A 173 11.31 -24.74 -0.53
C THR A 173 11.92 -23.97 0.64
N TYR A 174 11.06 -23.22 1.31
CA TYR A 174 11.29 -22.53 2.56
C TYR A 174 10.50 -23.22 3.67
N LYS A 175 11.09 -23.35 4.85
CA LYS A 175 10.40 -23.89 6.03
C LYS A 175 10.53 -22.92 7.19
N TYR A 176 9.39 -22.61 7.80
CA TYR A 176 9.33 -21.77 8.99
C TYR A 176 9.47 -22.64 10.23
N ALA A 177 10.46 -22.31 11.06
CA ALA A 177 10.69 -22.95 12.35
C ALA A 177 11.47 -21.98 13.26
N ASP A 178 11.16 -21.98 14.55
CA ASP A 178 11.88 -21.20 15.57
C ASP A 178 12.00 -19.70 15.24
N GLY A 179 10.95 -19.12 14.63
CA GLY A 179 10.92 -17.69 14.27
C GLY A 179 11.69 -17.33 12.99
N ALA A 180 12.30 -18.29 12.31
CA ALA A 180 13.09 -18.07 11.10
C ALA A 180 12.54 -18.84 9.91
N LEU A 181 12.69 -18.28 8.71
CA LEU A 181 12.31 -18.94 7.46
C LEU A 181 13.58 -19.44 6.74
N ARG A 182 13.80 -20.75 6.78
CA ARG A 182 15.03 -21.38 6.27
C ARG A 182 14.80 -22.02 4.91
N GLN A 183 15.61 -21.61 3.94
CA GLN A 183 15.72 -22.23 2.63
C GLN A 183 16.32 -23.64 2.78
N GLN A 184 15.68 -24.66 2.20
CA GLN A 184 16.10 -26.07 2.37
C GLN A 184 17.27 -26.48 1.46
N ALA A 185 17.41 -25.86 0.30
CA ALA A 185 18.47 -26.17 -0.67
C ALA A 185 18.94 -24.91 -1.37
N ASN A 186 20.25 -24.80 -1.64
CA ASN A 186 20.81 -23.67 -2.38
C ASN A 186 20.28 -23.63 -3.83
N PRO A 187 20.14 -22.43 -4.42
CA PRO A 187 19.75 -22.33 -5.82
C PRO A 187 20.85 -22.89 -6.71
N THR A 188 20.46 -23.65 -7.73
CA THR A 188 21.33 -24.16 -8.81
C THR A 188 21.22 -23.32 -10.07
N ILE A 189 20.21 -22.45 -10.15
CA ILE A 189 20.05 -21.44 -11.20
C ILE A 189 20.73 -20.13 -10.79
N ASP A 190 20.99 -19.24 -11.76
CA ASP A 190 21.63 -17.93 -11.54
C ASP A 190 20.67 -16.92 -10.90
N VAL A 191 20.34 -17.15 -9.64
CA VAL A 191 19.65 -16.22 -8.76
C VAL A 191 20.57 -15.88 -7.59
N LYS A 192 20.67 -14.60 -7.26
CA LYS A 192 21.64 -14.12 -6.27
C LYS A 192 20.97 -13.91 -4.90
N PRO A 193 21.66 -14.21 -3.78
CA PRO A 193 21.19 -13.80 -2.46
C PRO A 193 21.13 -12.28 -2.34
N LEU A 194 20.04 -11.77 -1.77
CA LEU A 194 19.83 -10.35 -1.46
C LEU A 194 19.87 -10.17 0.06
N LYS A 195 20.88 -9.48 0.58
CA LYS A 195 21.04 -9.30 2.03
C LYS A 195 20.30 -8.06 2.51
N LEU A 196 18.98 -8.10 2.50
CA LEU A 196 18.15 -7.00 3.02
C LEU A 196 18.42 -6.78 4.51
N ASP A 197 18.57 -5.51 4.91
CA ASP A 197 18.83 -5.10 6.30
C ASP A 197 17.62 -4.38 6.89
N PHE A 198 16.82 -5.13 7.64
CA PHE A 198 15.67 -4.64 8.40
C PHE A 198 16.05 -4.14 9.82
N HIS A 199 17.34 -4.01 10.13
CA HIS A 199 17.84 -3.50 11.41
C HIS A 199 18.43 -2.09 11.30
N THR A 200 18.37 -1.50 10.11
CA THR A 200 18.81 -0.14 9.81
C THR A 200 17.63 0.66 9.28
N ASN A 201 17.51 1.91 9.74
CA ASN A 201 16.50 2.83 9.24
C ASN A 201 16.66 2.99 7.72
N PRO A 202 15.56 3.00 6.94
CA PRO A 202 15.65 3.43 5.57
C PRO A 202 16.14 4.89 5.54
N PRO A 203 16.93 5.30 4.53
CA PRO A 203 17.28 6.70 4.33
C PRO A 203 16.02 7.57 4.28
N ALA A 204 16.13 8.83 4.71
CA ALA A 204 15.03 9.78 4.67
C ALA A 204 14.31 9.78 3.30
N SER A 205 12.99 9.90 3.35
CA SER A 205 12.12 9.87 2.18
C SER A 205 11.00 10.86 2.37
N ASP A 206 10.71 11.64 1.33
CA ASP A 206 9.54 12.52 1.26
C ASP A 206 8.28 11.74 0.81
N ALA A 207 8.36 10.41 0.76
CA ALA A 207 7.27 9.55 0.36
C ALA A 207 6.13 9.58 1.39
N ILE A 208 4.91 9.70 0.86
CA ILE A 208 3.70 9.73 1.66
C ILE A 208 3.28 8.30 2.01
N THR A 209 2.97 8.05 3.27
CA THR A 209 2.39 6.78 3.71
C THR A 209 0.96 6.67 3.15
N ILE A 210 0.68 5.60 2.42
CA ILE A 210 -0.65 5.31 1.86
C ILE A 210 -1.10 3.91 2.33
N PRO A 211 -2.42 3.65 2.45
CA PRO A 211 -2.90 2.29 2.69
C PRO A 211 -2.60 1.42 1.47
N LEU A 212 -2.21 0.17 1.72
CA LEU A 212 -1.86 -0.83 0.70
C LEU A 212 -2.76 -2.07 0.74
N GLY A 213 -3.61 -2.18 1.76
CA GLY A 213 -4.45 -3.34 2.02
C GLY A 213 -3.64 -4.59 2.35
N ASN A 214 -4.28 -5.73 2.12
CA ASN A 214 -3.75 -7.08 2.28
C ASN A 214 -4.49 -8.03 1.32
N ALA A 215 -4.24 -9.33 1.38
CA ALA A 215 -4.83 -10.33 0.48
C ALA A 215 -6.37 -10.41 0.55
N ASN A 216 -6.96 -10.02 1.68
CA ASN A 216 -8.39 -10.12 1.98
C ASN A 216 -9.09 -8.76 2.11
N TYR A 217 -8.33 -7.66 2.06
CA TYR A 217 -8.82 -6.31 2.28
C TYR A 217 -8.14 -5.33 1.32
N SER A 218 -8.94 -4.55 0.58
CA SER A 218 -8.45 -3.46 -0.26
C SER A 218 -9.00 -2.12 0.24
N PRO A 219 -8.17 -1.08 0.42
CA PRO A 219 -8.62 0.24 0.85
C PRO A 219 -9.46 0.97 -0.21
N ALA A 220 -9.33 0.58 -1.48
CA ALA A 220 -10.14 1.07 -2.59
C ALA A 220 -10.83 -0.10 -3.30
N ILE A 221 -12.08 0.10 -3.72
CA ILE A 221 -12.86 -0.93 -4.42
C ILE A 221 -12.49 -1.04 -5.90
N LYS A 222 -11.83 -0.01 -6.45
CA LYS A 222 -11.33 0.04 -7.83
C LYS A 222 -10.09 0.93 -7.89
N THR A 223 -9.14 0.53 -8.71
CA THR A 223 -7.88 1.25 -8.95
C THR A 223 -7.72 1.57 -10.44
N TYR A 224 -7.26 2.78 -10.74
CA TYR A 224 -6.93 3.26 -12.07
C TYR A 224 -5.43 3.61 -12.13
N GLU A 225 -4.71 2.97 -13.05
CA GLU A 225 -3.26 3.20 -13.25
C GLU A 225 -2.95 4.42 -14.14
N GLY A 226 -3.95 4.92 -14.87
CA GLY A 226 -3.79 5.97 -15.87
C GLY A 226 -4.69 7.18 -15.63
N ASN A 227 -4.72 8.08 -16.62
CA ASN A 227 -5.63 9.21 -16.62
C ASN A 227 -7.08 8.71 -16.63
N VAL A 228 -7.96 9.41 -15.92
CA VAL A 228 -9.39 9.14 -15.97
C VAL A 228 -10.16 10.43 -15.84
N LEU A 229 -11.11 10.63 -16.77
CA LEU A 229 -12.14 11.64 -16.66
C LEU A 229 -13.44 10.98 -16.21
N ALA A 230 -13.88 11.21 -14.97
CA ALA A 230 -15.01 10.50 -14.39
C ALA A 230 -16.11 11.42 -13.87
N ASP A 231 -17.35 10.96 -14.01
CA ASP A 231 -18.42 11.47 -13.16
C ASP A 231 -18.27 10.88 -11.75
N VAL A 232 -18.17 11.74 -10.75
CA VAL A 232 -17.95 11.39 -9.34
C VAL A 232 -19.18 11.80 -8.53
N PRO A 233 -19.80 10.87 -7.78
CA PRO A 233 -20.89 11.18 -6.86
C PRO A 233 -20.50 12.26 -5.83
N MET A 234 -21.42 13.19 -5.58
CA MET A 234 -21.27 14.24 -4.57
C MET A 234 -22.67 14.69 -4.13
N GLY A 235 -23.08 14.32 -2.92
CA GLY A 235 -24.44 14.53 -2.41
C GLY A 235 -25.47 13.86 -3.33
N GLY A 236 -26.61 14.53 -3.59
CA GLY A 236 -27.64 14.01 -4.50
C GLY A 236 -27.32 14.12 -5.99
N GLY A 237 -26.08 14.48 -6.37
CA GLY A 237 -25.68 14.76 -7.74
C GLY A 237 -24.32 14.18 -8.11
N LYS A 238 -23.73 14.72 -9.18
CA LYS A 238 -22.41 14.32 -9.66
C LYS A 238 -21.61 15.50 -10.15
N ILE A 239 -20.31 15.44 -9.95
CA ILE A 239 -19.34 16.37 -10.50
C ILE A 239 -18.45 15.64 -11.51
N LEU A 240 -17.95 16.35 -12.51
CA LEU A 240 -16.99 15.80 -13.46
C LEU A 240 -15.59 16.06 -12.93
N CYS A 241 -14.85 15.02 -12.57
CA CYS A 241 -13.46 15.15 -12.13
C CYS A 241 -12.50 14.58 -13.17
N ASP A 242 -11.41 15.30 -13.36
CA ASP A 242 -10.35 15.02 -14.31
C ASP A 242 -9.05 14.75 -13.55
N PHE A 243 -8.52 13.55 -13.74
CA PHE A 243 -7.29 13.07 -13.13
C PHE A 243 -6.23 12.82 -14.21
N TYR A 244 -5.68 13.88 -14.82
CA TYR A 244 -4.51 13.76 -15.71
C TYR A 244 -3.21 13.60 -14.90
N LEU A 245 -2.68 12.37 -14.88
CA LEU A 245 -1.41 12.00 -14.26
C LEU A 245 -0.19 12.32 -15.14
N THR A 246 -0.37 12.44 -16.47
CA THR A 246 0.75 12.61 -17.42
C THR A 246 1.17 14.06 -17.68
N GLN A 247 0.36 15.05 -17.28
CA GLN A 247 0.71 16.46 -17.40
C GLN A 247 1.29 16.99 -16.08
N LYS A 248 2.62 17.11 -16.02
CA LYS A 248 3.39 17.51 -14.81
C LYS A 248 2.96 18.84 -14.16
N THR A 249 2.10 19.63 -14.79
CA THR A 249 1.79 21.01 -14.40
C THR A 249 0.37 21.22 -13.87
N SER A 250 -0.54 20.25 -14.03
CA SER A 250 -1.92 20.37 -13.57
C SER A 250 -2.25 19.17 -12.69
N GLY A 251 -2.43 19.42 -11.39
CA GLY A 251 -3.06 18.43 -10.50
C GLY A 251 -4.52 18.18 -10.88
N PRO A 252 -5.24 17.33 -10.14
CA PRO A 252 -6.61 17.00 -10.49
C PRO A 252 -7.52 18.23 -10.47
N SER A 253 -8.61 18.16 -11.22
CA SER A 253 -9.63 19.21 -11.22
C SER A 253 -11.03 18.63 -11.25
N CYS A 254 -12.00 19.37 -10.73
CA CYS A 254 -13.39 18.95 -10.73
C CYS A 254 -14.31 20.10 -11.14
N THR A 255 -15.38 19.77 -11.86
CA THR A 255 -16.40 20.72 -12.32
C THR A 255 -17.78 20.26 -11.88
N ASN A 256 -18.48 21.08 -11.10
CA ASN A 256 -19.92 20.94 -10.89
C ASN A 256 -20.68 21.52 -12.09
N ARG A 257 -21.06 20.63 -13.02
CA ARG A 257 -21.75 21.04 -14.26
C ARG A 257 -23.21 21.40 -14.05
N GLN A 258 -23.81 20.94 -12.94
CA GLN A 258 -25.23 21.11 -12.65
C GLN A 258 -25.51 22.48 -12.02
N LYS A 259 -24.65 22.92 -11.10
CA LYS A 259 -24.85 24.18 -10.36
C LYS A 259 -23.52 24.75 -9.88
N ALA A 260 -23.40 26.08 -9.89
CA ALA A 260 -22.32 26.77 -9.20
C ALA A 260 -22.65 26.90 -7.71
N THR A 261 -21.96 26.13 -6.87
CA THR A 261 -22.24 26.01 -5.44
C THR A 261 -21.07 26.39 -4.54
N TRP A 262 -19.84 26.29 -5.05
CA TRP A 262 -18.63 26.44 -4.25
C TRP A 262 -18.34 27.93 -3.97
N PRO A 263 -17.72 28.25 -2.83
CA PRO A 263 -17.20 29.60 -2.56
C PRO A 263 -15.99 29.91 -3.47
N ILE A 264 -15.52 31.16 -3.46
CA ILE A 264 -14.22 31.50 -4.03
C ILE A 264 -13.14 31.13 -3.00
N VAL A 265 -12.25 30.22 -3.40
CA VAL A 265 -11.08 29.76 -2.64
C VAL A 265 -9.82 30.03 -3.46
N ASN A 266 -8.78 30.53 -2.79
CA ASN A 266 -7.45 30.78 -3.33
C ASN A 266 -6.39 30.43 -2.28
N GLU A 267 -6.23 29.14 -2.02
CA GLU A 267 -5.29 28.60 -1.02
C GLU A 267 -4.04 28.02 -1.69
N GLY A 268 -2.88 28.19 -1.05
CA GLY A 268 -1.57 27.71 -1.53
C GLY A 268 -0.72 28.77 -2.25
N PRO A 269 0.49 28.39 -2.72
CA PRO A 269 1.44 29.35 -3.30
C PRO A 269 0.83 30.06 -4.50
N ALA A 270 1.10 31.36 -4.60
CA ALA A 270 0.74 32.19 -5.73
C ALA A 270 1.54 31.79 -6.97
N GLN A 271 1.24 30.65 -7.60
CA GLN A 271 1.57 30.51 -9.01
C GLN A 271 0.83 31.64 -9.73
N ALA A 272 1.63 32.44 -10.45
CA ALA A 272 1.25 33.67 -11.10
C ALA A 272 -0.09 33.55 -11.85
N PRO A 273 -0.89 34.63 -11.92
CA PRO A 273 -2.21 34.59 -12.52
C PRO A 273 -2.10 34.10 -13.96
N THR A 274 -2.62 32.91 -14.25
CA THR A 274 -2.91 32.49 -15.62
C THR A 274 -4.18 33.21 -16.06
N ASN A 275 -4.15 34.55 -16.14
CA ASN A 275 -5.19 35.40 -16.72
C ASN A 275 -6.63 35.16 -16.17
N SER A 276 -6.74 34.49 -15.03
CA SER A 276 -7.98 33.99 -14.44
C SER A 276 -8.00 34.40 -12.97
N ASP A 277 -8.23 35.69 -12.74
CA ASP A 277 -8.81 36.11 -11.47
C ASP A 277 -10.01 35.20 -11.19
N SER A 278 -10.10 34.63 -9.98
CA SER A 278 -11.20 33.72 -9.63
C SER A 278 -12.53 34.40 -9.95
N LYS A 279 -13.19 33.91 -11.00
CA LYS A 279 -14.48 34.44 -11.43
C LYS A 279 -15.57 33.77 -10.61
N SER A 280 -16.66 34.47 -10.39
CA SER A 280 -17.89 33.92 -9.84
C SER A 280 -19.06 34.17 -10.78
N ASN A 281 -20.14 33.40 -10.60
CA ASN A 281 -21.42 33.73 -11.19
C ASN A 281 -22.04 34.97 -10.52
N SER A 282 -23.26 35.35 -10.93
CA SER A 282 -24.01 36.47 -10.34
C SER A 282 -24.30 36.34 -8.84
N GLU A 283 -24.17 35.14 -8.27
CA GLU A 283 -24.39 34.85 -6.84
C GLU A 283 -23.09 34.76 -6.03
N GLY A 284 -21.94 35.09 -6.64
CA GLY A 284 -20.64 34.97 -5.98
C GLY A 284 -20.13 33.53 -5.83
N LYS A 285 -20.71 32.57 -6.57
CA LYS A 285 -20.39 31.14 -6.51
C LYS A 285 -19.54 30.68 -7.70
N THR A 286 -18.78 29.62 -7.47
CA THR A 286 -17.88 28.96 -8.43
C THR A 286 -18.38 27.55 -8.73
N ASN A 287 -17.88 26.93 -9.79
CA ASN A 287 -18.26 25.58 -10.20
C ASN A 287 -17.10 24.72 -10.69
N PHE A 288 -15.88 25.24 -10.64
CA PHE A 288 -14.66 24.54 -11.01
C PHE A 288 -13.68 24.65 -9.86
N ALA A 289 -13.03 23.54 -9.52
CA ALA A 289 -11.98 23.45 -8.53
C ALA A 289 -10.76 22.81 -9.20
N ALA A 290 -9.62 23.49 -9.16
CA ALA A 290 -8.32 22.93 -9.51
C ALA A 290 -7.45 22.89 -8.27
N PHE A 291 -6.75 21.78 -8.07
CA PHE A 291 -5.92 21.61 -6.89
C PHE A 291 -4.65 20.84 -7.23
N SER A 292 -3.62 21.12 -6.44
CA SER A 292 -2.33 20.44 -6.52
C SER A 292 -1.96 19.93 -5.14
N PHE A 293 -1.49 18.69 -5.10
CA PHE A 293 -0.95 18.07 -3.89
C PHE A 293 0.58 18.13 -3.82
N SER A 294 1.23 18.77 -4.80
CA SER A 294 2.67 19.04 -4.72
C SER A 294 2.94 20.04 -3.59
N PRO A 295 3.95 19.82 -2.72
CA PRO A 295 4.24 20.75 -1.64
C PRO A 295 4.68 22.13 -2.16
N PRO A 296 4.11 23.26 -1.65
CA PRO A 296 2.94 23.33 -0.79
C PRO A 296 1.64 23.08 -1.56
N PRO A 297 0.69 22.31 -0.99
CA PRO A 297 -0.57 22.01 -1.65
C PRO A 297 -1.40 23.28 -1.88
N SER A 298 -2.29 23.24 -2.87
CA SER A 298 -3.12 24.39 -3.25
C SER A 298 -4.51 23.96 -3.73
N LEU A 299 -5.48 24.83 -3.49
CA LEU A 299 -6.85 24.72 -3.99
C LEU A 299 -7.31 26.08 -4.51
N ARG A 300 -7.80 26.09 -5.75
CA ARG A 300 -8.36 27.28 -6.38
C ARG A 300 -9.70 26.94 -6.99
N THR A 301 -10.67 27.80 -6.75
CA THR A 301 -11.98 27.69 -7.39
C THR A 301 -12.25 28.85 -8.33
N SER A 302 -12.94 28.59 -9.42
CA SER A 302 -13.39 29.63 -10.36
C SER A 302 -14.71 29.23 -11.00
N TYR A 303 -15.34 30.19 -11.65
CA TYR A 303 -16.53 29.96 -12.45
C TYR A 303 -16.16 29.81 -13.93
N PHE A 304 -16.58 28.70 -14.51
CA PHE A 304 -16.57 28.49 -15.96
C PHE A 304 -17.98 28.18 -16.46
N PRO A 305 -18.41 28.74 -17.60
CA PRO A 305 -19.66 28.32 -18.24
C PRO A 305 -19.62 26.81 -18.50
N SER A 306 -20.70 26.11 -18.16
CA SER A 306 -20.77 24.66 -18.30
C SER A 306 -20.55 24.24 -19.76
N GLY A 307 -19.47 23.50 -20.01
CA GLY A 307 -19.22 22.82 -21.27
C GLY A 307 -19.87 21.44 -21.31
N ASN A 308 -20.08 20.90 -22.52
CA ASN A 308 -20.62 19.56 -22.72
C ASN A 308 -19.47 18.56 -22.95
N ILE A 309 -18.83 18.14 -21.87
CA ILE A 309 -17.76 17.13 -21.89
C ILE A 309 -18.33 15.80 -21.40
N ASN A 310 -18.15 14.72 -22.15
CA ASN A 310 -18.60 13.39 -21.73
C ASN A 310 -17.54 12.74 -20.82
N PRO A 311 -17.93 12.14 -19.68
CA PRO A 311 -17.01 11.36 -18.88
C PRO A 311 -16.61 10.07 -19.61
N GLU A 312 -15.44 9.55 -19.27
CA GLU A 312 -14.95 8.23 -19.69
C GLU A 312 -15.48 7.12 -18.77
N ASP A 313 -15.71 7.43 -17.49
CA ASP A 313 -16.22 6.49 -16.49
C ASP A 313 -17.15 7.16 -15.46
N THR A 314 -17.79 6.38 -14.61
CA THR A 314 -18.57 6.86 -13.46
C THR A 314 -18.12 6.13 -12.21
N PHE A 315 -17.70 6.88 -11.20
CA PHE A 315 -17.27 6.30 -9.94
C PHE A 315 -18.48 5.80 -9.14
N PRO A 316 -18.34 4.65 -8.45
CA PRO A 316 -19.36 4.16 -7.55
C PRO A 316 -19.62 5.14 -6.38
N ASP A 317 -20.88 5.21 -5.98
CA ASP A 317 -21.30 5.97 -4.80
C ASP A 317 -20.98 5.21 -3.51
N GLU A 318 -20.89 5.92 -2.38
CA GLU A 318 -20.59 5.35 -1.06
C GLU A 318 -19.35 4.44 -1.05
N SER A 319 -18.27 4.89 -1.69
CA SER A 319 -17.09 4.05 -1.91
C SER A 319 -15.77 4.83 -1.91
N VAL A 320 -14.67 4.09 -1.98
CA VAL A 320 -13.33 4.65 -2.20
C VAL A 320 -12.76 4.09 -3.49
N VAL A 321 -12.29 4.99 -4.35
CA VAL A 321 -11.59 4.68 -5.60
C VAL A 321 -10.17 5.22 -5.54
N GLN A 322 -9.20 4.46 -6.05
CA GLN A 322 -7.82 4.93 -6.21
C GLN A 322 -7.55 5.30 -7.66
N VAL A 323 -6.94 6.46 -7.90
CA VAL A 323 -6.52 6.95 -9.21
C VAL A 323 -5.05 7.38 -9.12
N GLY A 324 -4.15 6.53 -9.59
CA GLY A 324 -2.72 6.70 -9.40
C GLY A 324 -2.36 6.97 -7.93
N PRO A 325 -1.79 8.13 -7.59
CA PRO A 325 -1.41 8.48 -6.22
C PRO A 325 -2.56 9.04 -5.37
N TYR A 326 -3.77 9.17 -5.92
CA TYR A 326 -4.91 9.81 -5.25
C TYR A 326 -5.98 8.80 -4.84
N PHE A 327 -6.65 9.08 -3.73
CA PHE A 327 -7.85 8.40 -3.29
C PHE A 327 -9.04 9.36 -3.39
N VAL A 328 -10.16 8.84 -3.89
CA VAL A 328 -11.43 9.55 -4.04
C VAL A 328 -12.46 8.82 -3.20
N ASP A 329 -12.89 9.45 -2.12
CA ASP A 329 -13.88 8.95 -1.18
C ASP A 329 -15.21 9.66 -1.40
N THR A 330 -16.22 8.90 -1.82
CA THR A 330 -17.58 9.34 -2.13
C THR A 330 -18.58 9.03 -1.02
N ARG A 331 -18.12 8.56 0.15
CA ARG A 331 -19.01 8.25 1.29
C ARG A 331 -19.54 9.54 1.92
N GLY A 332 -20.87 9.67 1.97
CA GLY A 332 -21.57 10.85 2.49
C GLY A 332 -21.77 11.96 1.46
N ASP A 333 -22.20 13.14 1.94
CA ASP A 333 -22.67 14.24 1.06
C ASP A 333 -21.55 15.03 0.35
N THR A 334 -20.28 14.80 0.74
CA THR A 334 -19.11 15.48 0.18
C THR A 334 -18.17 14.46 -0.43
N VAL A 335 -17.51 14.81 -1.53
CA VAL A 335 -16.39 14.02 -2.03
C VAL A 335 -15.08 14.50 -1.40
N LYS A 336 -14.23 13.56 -0.99
CA LYS A 336 -12.87 13.83 -0.50
C LYS A 336 -11.86 13.27 -1.49
N ILE A 337 -10.92 14.10 -1.91
CA ILE A 337 -9.85 13.71 -2.84
C ILE A 337 -8.53 13.94 -2.12
N SER A 338 -7.67 12.92 -2.02
CA SER A 338 -6.50 12.96 -1.15
C SER A 338 -5.30 12.23 -1.75
N ASN A 339 -4.10 12.77 -1.55
CA ASN A 339 -2.84 12.01 -1.73
C ASN A 339 -2.40 11.30 -0.43
N ASN A 340 -3.27 11.29 0.58
CA ASN A 340 -3.05 10.83 1.95
C ASN A 340 -2.05 11.64 2.79
N SER A 341 -1.62 12.82 2.32
CA SER A 341 -0.95 13.83 3.14
C SER A 341 -1.84 15.06 3.34
N SER A 342 -2.56 15.46 2.30
CA SER A 342 -3.55 16.53 2.31
C SER A 342 -4.82 16.05 1.60
N THR A 343 -5.95 16.66 1.93
CA THR A 343 -7.27 16.25 1.45
C THR A 343 -8.07 17.47 0.99
N VAL A 344 -8.56 17.42 -0.24
CA VAL A 344 -9.54 18.38 -0.78
C VAL A 344 -10.94 17.85 -0.53
N VAL A 345 -11.81 18.68 0.02
CA VAL A 345 -13.22 18.34 0.30
C VAL A 345 -14.12 19.24 -0.55
N LEU A 346 -15.00 18.62 -1.35
CA LEU A 346 -15.96 19.32 -2.21
C LEU A 346 -17.39 18.87 -1.88
N GLY A 347 -18.31 19.84 -1.78
CA GLY A 347 -19.73 19.61 -1.50
C GLY A 347 -20.60 20.80 -1.89
N ASP A 348 -21.91 20.75 -1.65
CA ASP A 348 -22.74 21.95 -1.82
C ASP A 348 -22.31 23.03 -0.83
N GLY A 349 -21.90 24.21 -1.32
CA GLY A 349 -21.36 25.28 -0.48
C GLY A 349 -19.95 25.04 0.10
N VAL A 350 -19.32 23.89 -0.15
CA VAL A 350 -18.05 23.48 0.48
C VAL A 350 -16.95 23.30 -0.58
N ALA A 351 -15.82 23.96 -0.39
CA ALA A 351 -14.57 23.71 -1.09
C ALA A 351 -13.41 24.04 -0.14
N GLU A 352 -12.68 23.04 0.31
CA GLU A 352 -11.66 23.20 1.36
C GLU A 352 -10.43 22.33 1.06
N LEU A 353 -9.24 22.85 1.36
CA LEU A 353 -8.01 22.06 1.44
C LEU A 353 -7.66 21.85 2.92
N ARG A 354 -7.39 20.59 3.29
CA ARG A 354 -7.00 20.21 4.65
C ARG A 354 -5.63 19.55 4.63
N ASP A 355 -4.75 19.97 5.54
CA ASP A 355 -3.45 19.33 5.76
C ASP A 355 -3.59 18.10 6.68
N GLU A 356 -4.49 17.20 6.28
CA GLU A 356 -4.84 15.99 7.02
C GLU A 356 -4.97 14.80 6.05
N PRO A 357 -4.51 13.60 6.45
CA PRO A 357 -4.63 12.40 5.65
C PRO A 357 -6.09 11.94 5.56
N LEU A 358 -6.44 11.25 4.46
CA LEU A 358 -7.75 10.58 4.35
C LEU A 358 -7.80 9.31 5.21
N PHE A 359 -6.68 8.60 5.28
CA PHE A 359 -6.49 7.39 6.06
C PHE A 359 -5.46 7.64 7.16
N THR A 360 -5.87 7.43 8.40
CA THR A 360 -4.93 7.37 9.54
C THR A 360 -4.50 5.91 9.69
N LEU A 361 -3.21 5.66 9.50
CA LEU A 361 -2.61 4.33 9.64
C LEU A 361 -1.96 4.19 11.02
N ASP A 362 -2.18 3.04 11.66
CA ASP A 362 -1.53 2.69 12.91
C ASP A 362 -0.05 2.35 12.70
N LYS A 363 0.83 3.27 13.10
CA LYS A 363 2.29 3.12 13.01
C LYS A 363 2.92 2.50 14.26
N SER A 364 2.12 2.03 15.23
CA SER A 364 2.63 1.50 16.50
C SER A 364 3.52 0.26 16.34
N ARG A 365 3.35 -0.51 15.25
CA ARG A 365 4.17 -1.69 14.94
C ARG A 365 5.45 -1.33 14.17
N TRP A 366 5.67 -0.06 13.82
CA TRP A 366 6.91 0.35 13.16
C TRP A 366 8.09 0.24 14.13
N PRO A 367 9.23 -0.32 13.71
CA PRO A 367 10.41 -0.39 14.56
C PRO A 367 10.89 1.00 14.98
N GLN A 368 11.14 1.20 16.28
CA GLN A 368 11.58 2.50 16.83
C GLN A 368 13.08 2.58 17.06
N ASP A 369 13.74 1.45 17.34
CA ASP A 369 15.15 1.38 17.77
C ASP A 369 16.07 0.81 16.68
N LEU A 370 16.00 1.37 15.47
CA LEU A 370 16.86 0.97 14.35
C LEU A 370 18.16 1.77 14.32
N LYS A 371 19.22 1.17 13.78
CA LYS A 371 20.49 1.89 13.52
C LYS A 371 20.23 3.00 12.50
N SER A 372 20.90 4.14 12.67
CA SER A 372 20.88 5.19 11.64
C SER A 372 21.50 4.68 10.34
N SER A 373 20.86 4.98 9.20
CA SER A 373 21.49 4.80 7.89
C SER A 373 22.77 5.65 7.84
N ARG A 374 23.89 5.04 7.44
CA ARG A 374 25.16 5.76 7.27
C ARG A 374 25.19 6.60 6.01
#